data_AF-A0A1V6F7Q2-F1
#
_entry.id   AF-A0A1V6F7Q2-F1
#
_cell.length_a   1.000
_cell.length_b   1.000
_cell.length_c   1.000
_cell.angle_alpha   90.00
_cell.angle_beta   90.00
_cell.angle_gamma   90.00
#
_symmetry.space_group_name_H-M   'P 1'
#
loop_
_entity.id
_entity.type
_entity.pdbx_description
1 polymer ?
#
loop_
_entity_poly.entity_id
_entity_poly.type
_entity_poly.pdbx_seq_one_letter_code
_entity_poly.pdbx_strand_id
1 'polypeptide(L)'
;MNTIINKNDTYKTIIINVKYLEDTLDMAISLKRIRKDSIDEFNRNVDAAYEHLKENGFVYVYGNPNVVSYLVGNYLKTQNNLDFRYWIAINNNKNDGNEHALSRNHVAAIMLIRRDSDIFDFDTEACRTKRFACPTCQRNSKDWGGKKHLLNTKGVAISDVWNDFIKVNSVIGDKDIPNLKLYLSDNDSSVDFKGNCIPQPILERLLTLTKSSNDYKIIEMDNVIDLDREIDDIIDDTIVPNENEINQIICGDSIEVMEGLLKKYPNGLFDLIFADPPYNLQKNYKNYDDQNSDNEYNDWCNKWLDLCFKLLKPNGNMLILNLPKWTIRNISFLLDNGAKLKDCIVWDAMSTPMGKIMPAHYSLIHLVKRDSKDELIKNEMIYPAINYCLRPSCISNRDSNNSRKFWLSNIWSDAHRIKHKKDRDDHPCQLPDKLMNRIIQLYSKPGDLVFDPFCGAGTTAIAAFLNNRNYYTVDISQDYVDIAKRKILNINELGYIKKQSEKKVSRKVPKKKMELYTQNKLLELGYKPTDEDFVTIIENDNDAGFTIEDVLNTYSSVHELIKKCTFVLRKKDL
;
A
#
# COMPACT_ATOMS: atom_id res chain seq x y z
N MET A 1 0.19 20.06 -28.42
CA MET A 1 1.40 20.86 -28.67
C MET A 1 2.59 20.09 -28.13
N ASN A 2 3.42 19.51 -28.99
CA ASN A 2 4.64 18.83 -28.53
C ASN A 2 5.51 19.84 -27.77
N THR A 3 5.73 19.61 -26.49
CA THR A 3 6.60 20.46 -25.69
C THR A 3 8.04 20.16 -26.11
N ILE A 4 8.55 20.87 -27.12
CA ILE A 4 9.91 20.67 -27.62
C ILE A 4 10.88 21.02 -26.48
N ILE A 5 11.60 20.02 -25.99
CA ILE A 5 12.78 20.24 -25.15
C ILE A 5 13.93 20.56 -26.09
N ASN A 6 14.64 21.66 -25.87
CA ASN A 6 15.82 21.95 -26.68
C ASN A 6 16.86 20.88 -26.40
N LYS A 7 17.50 20.38 -27.45
CA LYS A 7 18.45 19.25 -27.41
C LYS A 7 19.59 19.37 -26.38
N ASN A 8 19.91 20.58 -25.93
CA ASN A 8 21.01 20.85 -24.99
C ASN A 8 20.54 21.12 -23.54
N ASP A 9 19.24 21.25 -23.29
CA ASP A 9 18.73 21.59 -21.97
C ASP A 9 18.62 20.33 -21.10
N THR A 10 19.09 20.39 -19.86
CA THR A 10 18.92 19.28 -18.90
C THR A 10 18.27 19.75 -17.62
N TYR A 11 17.48 18.87 -17.00
CA TYR A 11 16.64 19.22 -15.85
C TYR A 11 16.84 18.26 -14.69
N LYS A 12 16.76 18.77 -13.45
CA LYS A 12 16.79 17.93 -12.24
C LYS A 12 15.48 17.16 -12.06
N THR A 13 14.36 17.76 -12.44
CA THR A 13 13.04 17.12 -12.39
C THR A 13 12.29 17.33 -13.69
N ILE A 14 11.75 16.27 -14.27
CA ILE A 14 10.84 16.36 -15.42
C ILE A 14 9.49 15.79 -15.00
N ILE A 15 8.41 16.50 -15.29
CA ILE A 15 7.05 16.09 -14.94
C ILE A 15 6.27 15.86 -16.23
N ILE A 16 5.80 14.64 -16.45
CA ILE A 16 4.86 14.31 -17.51
C ILE A 16 3.46 14.47 -16.92
N ASN A 17 2.78 15.56 -17.29
CA ASN A 17 1.41 15.84 -16.89
C ASN A 17 0.44 15.19 -17.89
N VAL A 18 -0.14 14.05 -17.52
CA VAL A 18 -1.19 13.40 -18.30
C VAL A 18 -2.52 13.98 -17.88
N LYS A 19 -3.04 14.92 -18.68
CA LYS A 19 -4.32 15.58 -18.41
C LYS A 19 -5.43 14.55 -18.34
N TYR A 20 -6.46 14.83 -17.55
CA TYR A 20 -7.63 13.98 -17.41
C TYR A 20 -8.86 14.85 -17.19
N LEU A 21 -10.04 14.31 -17.52
CA LEU A 21 -11.31 14.93 -17.13
C LEU A 21 -11.65 14.45 -15.74
N GLU A 22 -12.19 15.31 -14.88
CA GLU A 22 -12.51 14.91 -13.50
C GLU A 22 -13.48 13.72 -13.45
N ASP A 23 -14.46 13.70 -14.36
CA ASP A 23 -15.42 12.59 -14.49
C ASP A 23 -14.78 11.27 -14.91
N THR A 24 -13.59 11.28 -15.52
CA THR A 24 -12.89 10.04 -15.88
C THR A 24 -12.18 9.39 -14.71
N LEU A 25 -12.05 10.09 -13.56
CA LEU A 25 -11.62 9.46 -12.31
C LEU A 25 -12.61 8.35 -11.91
N ASP A 26 -13.88 8.48 -12.29
CA ASP A 26 -14.97 7.56 -11.98
C ASP A 26 -15.19 6.45 -13.01
N MET A 27 -14.36 6.43 -14.06
CA MET A 27 -14.53 5.48 -15.15
C MET A 27 -13.64 4.26 -14.97
N ALA A 28 -14.24 3.08 -15.19
CA ALA A 28 -13.49 1.86 -15.41
C ALA A 28 -12.62 2.00 -16.66
N ILE A 29 -11.34 1.68 -16.54
CA ILE A 29 -10.39 1.76 -17.64
C ILE A 29 -10.10 0.35 -18.16
N SER A 30 -10.30 0.16 -19.45
CA SER A 30 -9.83 -1.00 -20.21
C SER A 30 -8.82 -0.53 -21.24
N LEU A 31 -8.00 -1.45 -21.76
CA LEU A 31 -7.05 -1.12 -22.82
C LEU A 31 -7.75 -0.52 -24.06
N LYS A 32 -8.98 -0.96 -24.37
CA LYS A 32 -9.76 -0.44 -25.51
C LYS A 32 -10.11 1.04 -25.36
N ARG A 33 -10.25 1.55 -24.13
CA ARG A 33 -10.50 2.97 -23.80
C ARG A 33 -9.25 3.84 -23.85
N ILE A 34 -8.05 3.27 -23.97
CA ILE A 34 -6.81 4.03 -24.10
C ILE A 34 -6.49 4.16 -25.59
N ARG A 35 -6.34 5.40 -26.09
CA ARG A 35 -5.97 5.61 -27.50
C ARG A 35 -4.59 5.02 -27.76
N LYS A 36 -4.48 4.20 -28.81
CA LYS A 36 -3.23 3.49 -29.15
C LYS A 36 -2.05 4.44 -29.33
N ASP A 37 -2.24 5.52 -30.08
CA ASP A 37 -1.21 6.53 -30.35
C ASP A 37 -0.71 7.21 -29.07
N SER A 38 -1.53 7.25 -28.01
CA SER A 38 -1.17 7.85 -26.73
C SER A 38 -0.20 6.98 -25.92
N ILE A 39 -0.15 5.66 -26.15
CA ILE A 39 0.87 4.79 -25.53
C ILE A 39 2.24 5.09 -26.17
N ASP A 40 2.29 5.16 -27.50
CA ASP A 40 3.53 5.48 -28.21
C ASP A 40 3.99 6.91 -27.93
N GLU A 41 3.06 7.86 -27.81
CA GLU A 41 3.35 9.23 -27.38
C GLU A 41 3.90 9.27 -25.95
N PHE A 42 3.29 8.53 -25.02
CA PHE A 42 3.78 8.43 -23.65
C PHE A 42 5.21 7.90 -23.60
N ASN A 43 5.48 6.81 -24.31
CA ASN A 43 6.81 6.20 -24.35
C ASN A 43 7.86 7.19 -24.90
N ARG A 44 7.56 7.87 -26.01
CA ARG A 44 8.44 8.92 -26.56
C ARG A 44 8.70 10.06 -25.57
N ASN A 45 7.67 10.48 -24.83
CA ASN A 45 7.81 11.54 -23.83
C ASN A 45 8.65 11.10 -22.62
N VAL A 46 8.54 9.84 -22.19
CA VAL A 46 9.38 9.28 -21.12
C VAL A 46 10.83 9.12 -21.59
N ASP A 47 11.05 8.65 -22.82
CA ASP A 47 12.40 8.54 -23.39
C ASP A 47 13.05 9.92 -23.55
N ALA A 48 12.31 10.91 -24.06
CA ALA A 48 12.77 12.29 -24.11
C ALA A 48 13.06 12.85 -22.71
N ALA A 49 12.24 12.50 -21.71
CA ALA A 49 12.51 12.87 -20.32
C ALA A 49 13.83 12.25 -19.84
N TYR A 50 14.05 10.95 -20.08
CA TYR A 50 15.31 10.28 -19.71
C TYR A 50 16.55 10.90 -20.35
N GLU A 51 16.49 11.27 -21.64
CA GLU A 51 17.59 11.89 -22.37
C GLU A 51 17.99 13.27 -21.81
N HIS A 52 17.01 14.06 -21.34
CA HIS A 52 17.24 15.40 -20.80
C HIS A 52 17.31 15.43 -19.26
N LEU A 53 17.32 14.25 -18.62
CA LEU A 53 17.38 14.13 -17.17
C LEU A 53 18.83 14.20 -16.68
N LYS A 54 19.10 15.13 -15.75
CA LYS A 54 20.40 15.20 -15.06
C LYS A 54 20.67 13.90 -14.28
N GLU A 55 21.95 13.68 -13.98
CA GLU A 55 22.36 12.61 -13.07
C GLU A 55 21.63 12.73 -11.72
N ASN A 56 21.17 11.59 -11.18
CA ASN A 56 20.32 11.52 -9.99
C ASN A 56 19.02 12.37 -10.10
N GLY A 57 18.54 12.64 -11.31
CA GLY A 57 17.29 13.36 -11.56
C GLY A 57 16.04 12.51 -11.35
N PHE A 58 14.89 13.17 -11.36
CA PHE A 58 13.59 12.56 -11.10
C PHE A 58 12.63 12.79 -12.27
N VAL A 59 11.88 11.75 -12.65
CA VAL A 59 10.71 11.89 -13.52
C VAL A 59 9.46 11.67 -12.68
N TYR A 60 8.50 12.59 -12.75
CA TYR A 60 7.16 12.38 -12.22
C TYR A 60 6.18 12.17 -13.36
N VAL A 61 5.29 11.18 -13.23
CA VAL A 61 4.12 11.02 -14.11
C VAL A 61 2.89 11.33 -13.27
N TYR A 62 2.21 12.43 -13.60
CA TYR A 62 1.06 12.93 -12.87
C TYR A 62 -0.23 12.72 -13.67
N GLY A 63 -1.31 12.26 -13.02
CA GLY A 63 -2.62 12.17 -13.66
C GLY A 63 -3.60 11.22 -12.97
N ASN A 64 -4.60 10.76 -13.74
CA ASN A 64 -5.60 9.79 -13.30
C ASN A 64 -4.91 8.46 -12.92
N PRO A 65 -5.09 7.96 -11.69
CA PRO A 65 -4.38 6.78 -11.18
C PRO A 65 -4.62 5.52 -12.03
N ASN A 66 -5.83 5.32 -12.56
CA ASN A 66 -6.17 4.15 -13.37
C ASN A 66 -5.47 4.17 -14.74
N VAL A 67 -5.12 5.36 -15.24
CA VAL A 67 -4.46 5.55 -16.54
C VAL A 67 -2.94 5.55 -16.40
N VAL A 68 -2.40 6.40 -15.52
CA VAL A 68 -0.95 6.58 -15.44
C VAL A 68 -0.25 5.34 -14.87
N SER A 69 -0.93 4.56 -14.02
CA SER A 69 -0.41 3.27 -13.55
C SER A 69 -0.24 2.28 -14.69
N TYR A 70 -1.20 2.21 -15.61
CA TYR A 70 -1.09 1.40 -16.82
C TYR A 70 0.04 1.88 -17.73
N LEU A 71 0.09 3.19 -18.05
CA LEU A 71 1.10 3.76 -18.95
C LEU A 71 2.52 3.52 -18.43
N VAL A 72 2.76 3.80 -17.14
CA VAL A 72 4.07 3.56 -16.51
C VAL A 72 4.38 2.06 -16.44
N GLY A 73 3.40 1.24 -16.05
CA GLY A 73 3.56 -0.22 -16.02
C GLY A 73 3.92 -0.79 -17.39
N ASN A 74 3.30 -0.29 -18.47
CA ASN A 74 3.56 -0.68 -19.84
C ASN A 74 4.97 -0.29 -20.29
N TYR A 75 5.40 0.94 -20.01
CA TYR A 75 6.76 1.42 -20.30
C TYR A 75 7.83 0.55 -19.62
N LEU A 76 7.65 0.25 -18.33
CA LEU A 76 8.61 -0.53 -17.53
C LEU A 76 8.67 -2.03 -17.88
N LYS A 77 7.80 -2.53 -18.78
CA LYS A 77 7.92 -3.88 -19.34
C LYS A 77 9.00 -3.98 -20.41
N THR A 78 9.18 -2.93 -21.20
CA THR A 78 10.03 -2.96 -22.41
C THR A 78 11.32 -2.17 -22.25
N GLN A 79 11.39 -1.27 -21.27
CA GLN A 79 12.53 -0.38 -21.07
C GLN A 79 13.20 -0.59 -19.71
N ASN A 80 14.52 -0.47 -19.68
CA ASN A 80 15.36 -0.73 -18.50
C ASN A 80 16.12 0.50 -17.98
N ASN A 81 15.84 1.69 -18.53
CA ASN A 81 16.61 2.92 -18.22
C ASN A 81 16.14 3.62 -16.94
N LEU A 82 14.85 3.47 -16.60
CA LEU A 82 14.22 4.09 -15.44
C LEU A 82 13.69 3.03 -14.47
N ASP A 83 13.81 3.30 -13.17
CA ASP A 83 13.25 2.50 -12.08
C ASP A 83 12.13 3.24 -11.37
N PHE A 84 11.09 2.51 -11.00
CA PHE A 84 10.04 2.99 -10.09
C PHE A 84 10.60 3.29 -8.69
N ARG A 85 10.16 4.39 -8.08
CA ARG A 85 10.48 4.71 -6.67
C ARG A 85 9.28 4.90 -5.77
N TYR A 86 8.35 5.77 -6.12
CA TYR A 86 7.17 6.03 -5.30
C TYR A 86 5.93 6.22 -6.16
N TRP A 87 4.78 5.79 -5.64
CA TRP A 87 3.48 6.24 -6.11
C TRP A 87 2.90 7.12 -5.03
N ILE A 88 2.98 8.43 -5.22
CA ILE A 88 2.41 9.41 -4.32
C ILE A 88 0.92 9.53 -4.64
N ALA A 89 0.08 9.04 -3.73
CA ALA A 89 -1.37 9.21 -3.81
C ALA A 89 -1.76 10.55 -3.19
N ILE A 90 -2.38 11.44 -3.96
CA ILE A 90 -2.68 12.80 -3.54
C ILE A 90 -4.19 12.96 -3.44
N ASN A 91 -4.70 13.23 -2.23
CA ASN A 91 -6.12 13.40 -2.00
C ASN A 91 -6.62 14.70 -2.66
N ASN A 92 -7.65 14.60 -3.49
CA ASN A 92 -8.25 15.70 -4.25
C ASN A 92 -9.51 16.31 -3.59
N ASN A 93 -9.90 15.83 -2.40
CA ASN A 93 -11.07 16.26 -1.62
C ASN A 93 -12.44 16.03 -2.25
N LYS A 94 -12.54 15.29 -3.35
CA LYS A 94 -13.84 14.88 -3.89
C LYS A 94 -14.58 14.06 -2.82
N ASN A 95 -15.89 14.23 -2.67
CA ASN A 95 -16.73 13.37 -1.82
C ASN A 95 -18.09 13.18 -2.50
N ASP A 96 -18.01 12.55 -3.65
CA ASP A 96 -19.07 12.26 -4.62
C ASP A 96 -19.50 10.79 -4.61
N GLY A 97 -19.01 10.00 -3.65
CA GLY A 97 -19.42 8.61 -3.47
C GLY A 97 -20.93 8.49 -3.26
N ASN A 98 -21.43 7.27 -3.39
CA ASN A 98 -22.84 6.96 -3.19
C ASN A 98 -22.99 5.55 -2.60
N GLU A 99 -24.23 5.09 -2.42
CA GLU A 99 -24.54 3.77 -1.84
C GLU A 99 -23.93 2.60 -2.63
N HIS A 100 -23.60 2.78 -3.91
CA HIS A 100 -23.09 1.73 -4.78
C HIS A 100 -21.71 2.04 -5.39
N ALA A 101 -21.04 3.12 -4.97
CA ALA A 101 -19.74 3.54 -5.50
C ALA A 101 -18.84 4.15 -4.41
N LEU A 102 -17.53 3.88 -4.48
CA LEU A 102 -16.56 4.60 -3.66
C LEU A 102 -16.49 6.05 -4.15
N SER A 103 -16.22 6.99 -3.25
CA SER A 103 -15.72 8.29 -3.72
C SER A 103 -14.30 8.08 -4.26
N ARG A 104 -13.96 8.74 -5.37
CA ARG A 104 -12.64 8.62 -5.99
C ARG A 104 -11.85 9.90 -5.84
N ASN A 105 -11.18 9.96 -4.70
CA ASN A 105 -10.71 11.20 -4.13
C ASN A 105 -9.20 11.35 -4.28
N HIS A 106 -8.55 10.73 -5.27
CA HIS A 106 -7.11 10.86 -5.42
C HIS A 106 -6.61 10.89 -6.85
N VAL A 107 -5.48 11.55 -7.02
CA VAL A 107 -4.67 11.58 -8.23
C VAL A 107 -3.31 10.95 -7.94
N ALA A 108 -2.64 10.47 -8.98
CA ALA A 108 -1.34 9.82 -8.84
C ALA A 108 -0.20 10.76 -9.27
N ALA A 109 0.90 10.74 -8.53
CA ALA A 109 2.22 11.17 -8.96
C ALA A 109 3.20 9.99 -8.83
N ILE A 110 3.49 9.31 -9.94
CA ILE A 110 4.42 8.19 -9.99
C ILE A 110 5.83 8.73 -10.24
N MET A 111 6.75 8.46 -9.31
CA MET A 111 8.14 8.87 -9.39
C MET A 111 8.99 7.74 -9.98
N LEU A 112 9.70 8.07 -11.07
CA LEU A 112 10.73 7.27 -11.68
C LEU A 112 12.09 7.96 -11.52
N ILE A 113 13.16 7.18 -11.56
CA ILE A 113 14.53 7.69 -11.57
C ILE A 113 15.37 6.88 -12.53
N ARG A 114 16.59 7.32 -12.81
CA ARG A 114 17.53 6.50 -13.59
C ARG A 114 18.00 5.29 -12.79
N ARG A 115 18.19 4.16 -13.48
CA ARG A 115 18.65 2.90 -12.87
C ARG A 115 20.11 2.96 -12.38
N ASP A 116 20.90 3.85 -12.96
CA ASP A 116 22.29 4.14 -12.59
C ASP A 116 22.44 5.14 -11.43
N SER A 117 21.34 5.55 -10.78
CA SER A 117 21.39 6.53 -9.68
C SER A 117 21.68 5.86 -8.33
N ASP A 118 22.77 6.25 -7.69
CA ASP A 118 23.26 5.64 -6.44
C ASP A 118 22.78 6.36 -5.17
N ILE A 119 22.35 7.64 -5.26
CA ILE A 119 22.02 8.46 -4.09
C ILE A 119 20.77 9.32 -4.35
N PHE A 120 19.82 9.30 -3.40
CA PHE A 120 18.62 10.13 -3.42
C PHE A 120 18.63 11.11 -2.25
N ASP A 121 18.61 12.41 -2.57
CA ASP A 121 18.60 13.48 -1.60
C ASP A 121 17.25 14.23 -1.65
N PHE A 122 16.30 13.77 -0.83
CA PHE A 122 14.99 14.40 -0.69
C PHE A 122 14.99 15.46 0.39
N ASP A 123 14.34 16.61 0.14
CA ASP A 123 14.08 17.61 1.17
C ASP A 123 12.81 17.27 1.98
N THR A 124 12.85 16.13 2.69
CA THR A 124 11.73 15.70 3.54
C THR A 124 11.50 16.61 4.75
N GLU A 125 12.49 17.44 5.10
CA GLU A 125 12.39 18.42 6.17
C GLU A 125 11.59 19.65 5.73
N ALA A 126 11.77 20.13 4.49
CA ALA A 126 11.00 21.23 3.93
C ALA A 126 9.55 20.84 3.55
N CYS A 127 9.30 19.55 3.27
CA CYS A 127 7.99 19.05 2.82
C CYS A 127 7.13 18.40 3.92
N ARG A 128 7.32 18.76 5.19
CA ARG A 128 6.51 18.20 6.29
C ARG A 128 5.05 18.65 6.23
N THR A 129 4.18 17.81 6.79
CA THR A 129 2.74 18.07 6.88
C THR A 129 2.36 18.63 8.26
N LYS A 130 1.36 19.52 8.32
CA LYS A 130 0.88 20.09 9.58
C LYS A 130 0.28 19.01 10.49
N ARG A 131 0.32 19.26 11.80
CA ARG A 131 -0.37 18.42 12.78
C ARG A 131 -1.85 18.79 12.82
N PHE A 132 -2.71 17.77 12.69
CA PHE A 132 -4.15 17.92 12.78
C PHE A 132 -4.63 17.64 14.21
N ALA A 133 -5.37 18.59 14.80
CA ALA A 133 -6.17 18.32 15.99
C ALA A 133 -7.51 17.73 15.59
N CYS A 134 -7.98 16.73 16.34
CA CYS A 134 -9.32 16.23 16.20
C CYS A 134 -10.34 17.26 16.69
N PRO A 135 -11.34 17.66 15.88
CA PRO A 135 -12.33 18.65 16.30
C PRO A 135 -13.12 18.27 17.56
N THR A 136 -13.31 16.97 17.82
CA THR A 136 -14.06 16.47 18.99
C THR A 136 -13.25 16.53 20.28
N CYS A 137 -11.97 16.10 20.27
CA CYS A 137 -11.18 15.98 21.50
C CYS A 137 -10.01 16.96 21.61
N GLN A 138 -9.76 17.75 20.57
CA GLN A 138 -8.66 18.70 20.43
C GLN A 138 -7.25 18.10 20.58
N ARG A 139 -7.13 16.77 20.62
CA ARG A 139 -5.86 16.04 20.61
C ARG A 139 -5.46 15.73 19.17
N ASN A 140 -4.17 15.52 18.92
CA ASN A 140 -3.66 15.02 17.64
C ASN A 140 -4.51 13.86 17.10
N SER A 141 -4.98 14.00 15.85
CA SER A 141 -5.83 13.02 15.17
C SER A 141 -5.06 11.76 14.78
N LYS A 142 -3.79 11.92 14.38
CA LYS A 142 -2.85 10.82 14.13
C LYS A 142 -2.15 10.42 15.43
N ASP A 143 -2.56 9.28 15.99
CA ASP A 143 -1.93 8.70 17.17
C ASP A 143 -0.62 8.01 16.78
N TRP A 144 0.51 8.71 16.89
CA TRP A 144 1.86 8.17 16.68
C TRP A 144 2.31 7.26 17.85
N GLY A 145 1.42 6.41 18.36
CA GLY A 145 1.71 5.50 19.47
C GLY A 145 2.03 6.22 20.78
N GLY A 146 1.38 7.35 21.05
CA GLY A 146 1.45 8.05 22.35
C GLY A 146 2.80 8.68 22.73
N LYS A 147 3.86 8.56 21.93
CA LYS A 147 5.19 9.10 22.26
C LYS A 147 5.32 10.57 21.86
N LYS A 148 4.71 11.46 22.64
CA LYS A 148 4.76 12.92 22.43
C LYS A 148 6.18 13.48 22.27
N HIS A 149 7.18 12.90 22.94
CA HIS A 149 8.58 13.32 22.86
C HIS A 149 9.27 12.99 21.52
N LEU A 150 8.67 12.12 20.69
CA LEU A 150 9.15 11.82 19.33
C LEU A 150 8.49 12.70 18.27
N LEU A 151 7.60 13.62 18.67
CA LEU A 151 6.94 14.53 17.74
C LEU A 151 7.95 15.58 17.29
N ASN A 152 8.28 15.56 15.99
CA ASN A 152 9.17 16.56 15.41
C ASN A 152 8.47 17.93 15.38
N THR A 153 9.11 18.96 15.90
CA THR A 153 8.58 20.34 16.01
C THR A 153 8.23 20.96 14.66
N LYS A 154 8.82 20.48 13.56
CA LYS A 154 8.52 20.93 12.19
C LYS A 154 7.27 20.28 11.57
N GLY A 155 6.54 19.46 12.32
CA GLY A 155 5.35 18.75 11.83
C GLY A 155 5.57 17.25 11.62
N VAL A 156 4.69 16.65 10.82
CA VAL A 156 4.63 15.21 10.58
C VAL A 156 5.51 14.84 9.37
N ALA A 157 6.25 13.74 9.49
CA ALA A 157 7.04 13.20 8.38
C ALA A 157 6.16 12.94 7.15
N ILE A 158 6.65 13.30 5.97
CA ILE A 158 5.95 13.08 4.71
C ILE A 158 5.88 11.59 4.38
N SER A 159 4.73 11.14 3.89
CA SER A 159 4.51 9.83 3.29
C SER A 159 4.24 9.95 1.80
N ASP A 160 4.12 8.81 1.13
CA ASP A 160 3.59 8.67 -0.22
C ASP A 160 2.04 8.69 -0.30
N VAL A 161 1.37 9.13 0.78
CA VAL A 161 -0.08 9.39 0.79
C VAL A 161 -0.33 10.81 1.34
N TRP A 162 -0.66 11.75 0.44
CA TRP A 162 -0.84 13.17 0.75
C TRP A 162 -2.32 13.47 1.00
N ASN A 163 -2.67 13.38 2.26
CA ASN A 163 -4.01 13.59 2.81
C ASN A 163 -4.19 14.96 3.45
N ASP A 164 -3.23 15.87 3.25
CA ASP A 164 -3.21 17.13 3.97
C ASP A 164 -3.75 18.30 3.16
N PHE A 165 -3.84 18.22 1.82
CA PHE A 165 -4.50 19.18 0.88
C PHE A 165 -6.00 19.45 1.10
N ILE A 166 -6.51 19.03 2.26
CA ILE A 166 -7.91 19.03 2.68
C ILE A 166 -8.19 20.27 3.52
N LYS A 167 -9.33 20.93 3.27
CA LYS A 167 -9.76 22.09 4.07
C LYS A 167 -10.07 21.63 5.50
N VAL A 168 -9.27 22.04 6.48
CA VAL A 168 -9.46 21.65 7.88
C VAL A 168 -9.34 22.86 8.81
N ASN A 169 -10.45 23.23 9.46
CA ASN A 169 -10.53 24.33 10.44
C ASN A 169 -9.85 24.00 11.80
N SER A 170 -8.89 23.06 11.87
CA SER A 170 -8.30 22.60 13.13
C SER A 170 -6.81 22.27 13.01
N VAL A 171 -5.97 23.29 13.22
CA VAL A 171 -4.50 23.23 13.22
C VAL A 171 -3.99 23.33 14.65
N ILE A 172 -3.06 22.47 15.05
CA ILE A 172 -2.25 22.72 16.25
C ILE A 172 -1.06 23.56 15.82
N GLY A 173 -1.01 24.81 16.28
CA GLY A 173 0.08 25.73 15.97
C GLY A 173 1.40 25.28 16.60
N ASP A 174 2.45 25.23 15.80
CA ASP A 174 3.82 25.54 16.22
C ASP A 174 4.17 26.82 15.43
N LYS A 175 4.44 27.93 16.14
CA LYS A 175 4.86 29.20 15.51
C LYS A 175 6.39 29.25 15.44
N ASP A 176 6.88 29.81 14.34
CA ASP A 176 8.23 30.35 14.14
C ASP A 176 9.37 29.34 13.91
N ILE A 177 9.49 28.86 12.67
CA ILE A 177 10.76 28.30 12.14
C ILE A 177 10.98 28.84 10.71
N PRO A 178 12.06 29.60 10.45
CA PRO A 178 12.41 30.06 9.10
C PRO A 178 12.56 28.89 8.11
N ASN A 179 12.08 29.06 6.88
CA ASN A 179 12.25 28.15 5.72
C ASN A 179 11.38 26.88 5.65
N LEU A 180 10.48 26.61 6.60
CA LEU A 180 9.55 25.47 6.50
C LEU A 180 8.35 25.80 5.58
N LYS A 181 8.23 25.10 4.44
CA LYS A 181 7.05 25.24 3.54
C LYS A 181 5.93 24.29 3.99
N LEU A 182 5.08 24.76 4.88
CA LEU A 182 3.84 24.08 5.21
C LEU A 182 2.80 24.40 4.13
N TYR A 183 2.49 23.42 3.29
CA TYR A 183 1.43 23.62 2.30
C TYR A 183 0.07 23.58 3.01
N LEU A 184 -0.73 24.62 2.74
CA LEU A 184 -2.09 24.97 3.19
C LEU A 184 -2.15 25.97 4.36
N SER A 185 -2.54 27.20 3.98
CA SER A 185 -2.69 28.38 4.81
C SER A 185 -4.08 28.44 5.46
N ASP A 186 -4.19 29.17 6.56
CA ASP A 186 -5.44 29.34 7.33
C ASP A 186 -6.51 30.19 6.60
N ASN A 187 -6.29 30.59 5.33
CA ASN A 187 -7.19 31.48 4.58
C ASN A 187 -7.36 31.20 3.06
N ASP A 188 -6.70 30.20 2.47
CA ASP A 188 -6.83 29.96 1.02
C ASP A 188 -7.94 28.96 0.66
N SER A 189 -8.66 29.30 -0.42
CA SER A 189 -9.60 28.43 -1.13
C SER A 189 -8.98 27.05 -1.42
N SER A 190 -9.79 25.99 -1.34
CA SER A 190 -9.41 24.62 -1.69
C SER A 190 -8.60 24.53 -2.98
N VAL A 191 -7.63 23.61 -3.03
CA VAL A 191 -6.94 23.26 -4.27
C VAL A 191 -7.98 22.80 -5.28
N ASP A 192 -8.09 23.50 -6.41
CA ASP A 192 -9.02 23.18 -7.48
C ASP A 192 -8.37 22.21 -8.46
N PHE A 193 -8.91 21.00 -8.55
CA PHE A 193 -8.36 19.91 -9.37
C PHE A 193 -9.01 19.92 -10.75
N LYS A 194 -8.72 20.93 -11.58
CA LYS A 194 -9.35 21.07 -12.92
C LYS A 194 -8.89 20.05 -13.97
N GLY A 195 -8.08 19.04 -13.62
CA GLY A 195 -7.59 17.97 -14.50
C GLY A 195 -6.71 18.37 -15.71
N ASN A 196 -6.75 19.65 -16.09
CA ASN A 196 -6.03 20.25 -17.21
C ASN A 196 -4.61 20.71 -16.86
N CYS A 197 -4.30 20.84 -15.57
CA CYS A 197 -2.98 21.23 -15.06
C CYS A 197 -2.74 20.64 -13.67
N ILE A 198 -1.47 20.56 -13.28
CA ILE A 198 -1.07 20.19 -11.92
C ILE A 198 -1.38 21.38 -10.99
N PRO A 199 -2.16 21.20 -9.92
CA PRO A 199 -2.43 22.30 -9.01
C PRO A 199 -1.15 22.84 -8.37
N GLN A 200 -1.04 24.17 -8.27
CA GLN A 200 0.19 24.85 -7.87
C GLN A 200 0.77 24.35 -6.52
N PRO A 201 -0.01 24.15 -5.45
CA PRO A 201 0.54 23.64 -4.18
C PRO A 201 1.12 22.22 -4.28
N ILE A 202 0.58 21.39 -5.18
CA ILE A 202 1.11 20.04 -5.46
C ILE A 202 2.43 20.14 -6.22
N LEU A 203 2.46 20.95 -7.29
CA LEU A 203 3.67 21.17 -8.08
C LEU A 203 4.81 21.68 -7.21
N GLU A 204 4.56 22.70 -6.40
CA GLU A 204 5.57 23.27 -5.49
C GLU A 204 6.10 22.24 -4.48
N ARG A 205 5.24 21.36 -3.97
CA ARG A 205 5.67 20.30 -3.04
C ARG A 205 6.51 19.25 -3.75
N LEU A 206 6.11 18.80 -4.93
CA LEU A 206 6.89 17.84 -5.74
C LEU A 206 8.29 18.38 -6.03
N LEU A 207 8.39 19.65 -6.45
CA LEU A 207 9.66 20.31 -6.76
C LEU A 207 10.51 20.61 -5.53
N THR A 208 9.89 20.98 -4.41
CA THR A 208 10.63 21.21 -3.15
C THR A 208 11.22 19.90 -2.65
N LEU A 209 10.44 18.82 -2.69
CA LEU A 209 10.85 17.48 -2.27
C LEU A 209 12.10 16.99 -3.03
N THR A 210 12.21 17.32 -4.33
CA THR A 210 13.34 16.95 -5.19
C THR A 210 14.36 18.07 -5.40
N LYS A 211 14.27 19.16 -4.63
CA LYS A 211 15.19 20.32 -4.66
C LYS A 211 15.33 20.94 -6.07
N SER A 212 14.23 21.02 -6.81
CA SER A 212 14.20 21.37 -8.23
C SER A 212 13.32 22.57 -8.58
N SER A 213 13.01 23.43 -7.60
CA SER A 213 12.10 24.59 -7.81
C SER A 213 12.48 25.52 -8.97
N ASN A 214 13.75 25.57 -9.37
CA ASN A 214 14.25 26.37 -10.50
C ASN A 214 14.88 25.51 -11.61
N ASP A 215 14.75 24.19 -11.55
CA ASP A 215 15.46 23.23 -12.40
C ASP A 215 14.54 22.08 -12.80
N TYR A 216 13.43 22.44 -13.46
CA TYR A 216 12.41 21.50 -13.87
C TYR A 216 11.79 21.80 -15.23
N LYS A 217 11.22 20.77 -15.84
CA LYS A 217 10.43 20.85 -17.07
C LYS A 217 9.11 20.11 -16.91
N ILE A 218 8.03 20.65 -17.47
CA ILE A 218 6.75 19.95 -17.59
C ILE A 218 6.55 19.58 -19.06
N ILE A 219 6.19 18.33 -19.33
CA ILE A 219 5.75 17.81 -20.62
C ILE A 219 4.24 17.57 -20.50
N GLU A 220 3.46 18.31 -21.27
CA GLU A 220 2.00 18.20 -21.27
C GLU A 220 1.53 17.12 -22.24
N MET A 221 0.67 16.22 -21.77
CA MET A 221 -0.05 15.22 -22.58
C MET A 221 -1.55 15.45 -22.46
N ASP A 222 -2.26 15.39 -23.57
CA ASP A 222 -3.71 15.52 -23.57
C ASP A 222 -4.39 14.26 -23.02
N ASN A 223 -5.64 14.37 -22.59
CA ASN A 223 -6.40 13.25 -22.02
C ASN A 223 -6.43 12.07 -22.99
N VAL A 224 -5.88 10.92 -22.57
CA VAL A 224 -5.66 9.73 -23.41
C VAL A 224 -6.87 8.79 -23.50
N ILE A 225 -7.92 9.05 -22.71
CA ILE A 225 -9.13 8.23 -22.67
C ILE A 225 -10.00 8.54 -23.90
N ASP A 226 -10.47 7.48 -24.56
CA ASP A 226 -11.50 7.50 -25.60
C ASP A 226 -12.86 7.20 -24.96
N LEU A 227 -13.77 8.17 -24.98
CA LEU A 227 -15.09 8.09 -24.35
C LEU A 227 -16.10 7.28 -25.18
N ASP A 228 -15.85 7.11 -26.49
CA ASP A 228 -16.81 6.54 -27.44
C ASP A 228 -16.74 5.01 -27.52
N ARG A 229 -15.90 4.35 -26.70
CA ARG A 229 -15.64 2.90 -26.77
C ARG A 229 -16.24 2.09 -25.61
N GLU A 230 -17.17 1.23 -26.01
CA GLU A 230 -17.77 0.03 -25.39
C GLU A 230 -18.66 0.14 -24.13
N ILE A 231 -19.85 -0.44 -24.30
CA ILE A 231 -20.66 -1.14 -23.31
C ILE A 231 -20.65 -2.60 -23.78
N ASP A 232 -20.11 -3.53 -23.00
CA ASP A 232 -20.25 -4.97 -23.29
C ASP A 232 -21.66 -5.42 -22.91
N ASP A 233 -22.23 -6.34 -23.71
CA ASP A 233 -23.51 -6.97 -23.38
C ASP A 233 -23.40 -7.85 -22.12
N ILE A 234 -24.41 -7.75 -21.26
CA ILE A 234 -24.57 -8.58 -20.07
C ILE A 234 -25.07 -9.97 -20.53
N ILE A 235 -24.22 -10.98 -20.48
CA ILE A 235 -24.63 -12.38 -20.58
C ILE A 235 -24.44 -13.03 -19.21
N ASP A 236 -25.55 -13.42 -18.61
CA ASP A 236 -25.60 -14.12 -17.32
C ASP A 236 -25.47 -15.62 -17.56
N ASP A 237 -24.24 -16.15 -17.44
CA ASP A 237 -24.02 -17.59 -17.33
C ASP A 237 -23.77 -17.91 -15.85
N THR A 238 -24.85 -18.17 -15.10
CA THR A 238 -24.76 -18.65 -13.73
C THR A 238 -24.16 -20.06 -13.70
N ILE A 239 -22.91 -20.16 -13.27
CA ILE A 239 -22.28 -21.42 -12.87
C ILE A 239 -22.47 -21.57 -11.36
N VAL A 240 -23.15 -22.66 -10.96
CA VAL A 240 -23.36 -23.02 -9.54
C VAL A 240 -22.27 -24.01 -9.13
N PRO A 241 -21.48 -23.74 -8.07
CA PRO A 241 -20.45 -24.67 -7.59
C PRO A 241 -21.08 -25.92 -6.96
N ASN A 242 -20.38 -27.05 -7.02
CA ASN A 242 -20.80 -28.25 -6.28
C ASN A 242 -20.61 -28.05 -4.76
N GLU A 243 -21.49 -28.62 -3.93
CA GLU A 243 -21.43 -28.49 -2.44
C GLU A 243 -20.09 -28.96 -1.83
N ASN A 244 -19.37 -29.87 -2.49
CA ASN A 244 -18.07 -30.38 -2.01
C ASN A 244 -16.91 -29.40 -2.26
N GLU A 245 -17.14 -28.26 -2.94
CA GLU A 245 -16.11 -27.30 -3.34
C GLU A 245 -16.30 -25.92 -2.72
N ILE A 246 -17.14 -25.84 -1.68
CA ILE A 246 -17.28 -24.66 -0.84
C ILE A 246 -16.67 -24.93 0.54
N ASN A 247 -16.26 -23.85 1.21
CA ASN A 247 -15.72 -23.82 2.56
C ASN A 247 -14.43 -24.64 2.75
N GLN A 248 -13.55 -24.58 1.75
CA GLN A 248 -12.29 -25.32 1.71
C GLN A 248 -11.08 -24.46 2.09
N ILE A 249 -10.14 -25.07 2.83
CA ILE A 249 -8.79 -24.53 3.11
C ILE A 249 -7.78 -25.60 2.72
N ILE A 250 -7.06 -25.36 1.64
CA ILE A 250 -6.22 -26.35 0.95
C ILE A 250 -4.76 -26.03 1.19
N CYS A 251 -3.99 -27.07 1.51
CA CYS A 251 -2.54 -27.00 1.49
C CYS A 251 -2.05 -27.37 0.08
N GLY A 252 -1.37 -26.47 -0.60
CA GLY A 252 -0.85 -26.71 -1.95
C GLY A 252 -0.26 -25.47 -2.61
N ASP A 253 0.40 -25.68 -3.75
CA ASP A 253 0.85 -24.56 -4.58
C ASP A 253 -0.35 -23.87 -5.25
N SER A 254 -0.36 -22.53 -5.20
CA SER A 254 -1.46 -21.72 -5.72
C SER A 254 -1.70 -21.90 -7.22
N ILE A 255 -0.62 -22.03 -8.01
CA ILE A 255 -0.69 -22.16 -9.48
C ILE A 255 -1.23 -23.54 -9.82
N GLU A 256 -0.68 -24.60 -9.22
CA GLU A 256 -1.11 -25.98 -9.47
C GLU A 256 -2.61 -26.19 -9.13
N VAL A 257 -3.05 -25.66 -7.98
CA VAL A 257 -4.47 -25.76 -7.57
C VAL A 257 -5.36 -25.00 -8.55
N MET A 258 -4.98 -23.79 -8.96
CA MET A 258 -5.76 -23.01 -9.93
C MET A 258 -5.79 -23.65 -11.32
N GLU A 259 -4.70 -24.24 -11.80
CA GLU A 259 -4.69 -24.99 -13.07
C GLU A 259 -5.66 -26.18 -13.02
N GLY A 260 -5.71 -26.89 -11.90
CA GLY A 260 -6.69 -27.97 -11.66
C GLY A 260 -8.13 -27.46 -11.70
N LEU A 261 -8.41 -26.35 -11.02
CA LEU A 261 -9.73 -25.70 -11.02
C LEU A 261 -10.13 -25.24 -12.43
N LEU A 262 -9.20 -24.66 -13.19
CA LEU A 262 -9.48 -24.11 -14.51
C LEU A 262 -9.85 -25.20 -15.53
N LYS A 263 -9.24 -26.39 -15.42
CA LYS A 263 -9.62 -27.56 -16.24
C LYS A 263 -11.07 -27.97 -16.01
N LYS A 264 -11.58 -27.80 -14.78
CA LYS A 264 -12.97 -28.13 -14.42
C LYS A 264 -13.94 -26.98 -14.69
N TYR A 265 -13.47 -25.74 -14.52
CA TYR A 265 -14.26 -24.52 -14.60
C TYR A 265 -13.66 -23.50 -15.59
N PRO A 266 -13.61 -23.83 -16.89
CA PRO A 266 -12.95 -22.98 -17.89
C PRO A 266 -13.61 -21.60 -18.06
N ASN A 267 -14.87 -21.44 -17.64
CA ASN A 267 -15.64 -20.20 -17.74
C ASN A 267 -15.66 -19.37 -16.45
N GLY A 268 -14.88 -19.78 -15.43
CA GLY A 268 -14.85 -19.13 -14.13
C GLY A 268 -15.73 -19.81 -13.08
N LEU A 269 -15.38 -19.60 -11.81
CA LEU A 269 -15.97 -20.25 -10.64
C LEU A 269 -16.26 -19.25 -9.52
N PHE A 270 -15.42 -18.22 -9.35
CA PHE A 270 -15.42 -17.38 -8.15
C PHE A 270 -16.13 -16.05 -8.36
N ASP A 271 -16.96 -15.67 -7.39
CA ASP A 271 -17.69 -14.40 -7.36
C ASP A 271 -16.78 -13.26 -6.89
N LEU A 272 -15.89 -13.55 -5.93
CA LEU A 272 -14.86 -12.64 -5.45
C LEU A 272 -13.52 -13.37 -5.38
N ILE A 273 -12.49 -12.82 -6.01
CA ILE A 273 -11.10 -13.24 -5.81
C ILE A 273 -10.37 -12.14 -5.04
N PHE A 274 -9.78 -12.46 -3.90
CA PHE A 274 -8.88 -11.58 -3.16
C PHE A 274 -7.49 -12.21 -3.12
N ALA A 275 -6.45 -11.46 -3.51
CA ALA A 275 -5.07 -11.95 -3.48
C ALA A 275 -4.16 -11.00 -2.70
N ASP A 276 -3.42 -11.55 -1.73
CA ASP A 276 -2.34 -10.90 -0.98
C ASP A 276 -1.05 -11.74 -1.11
N PRO A 277 -0.34 -11.69 -2.26
CA PRO A 277 0.86 -12.50 -2.51
C PRO A 277 2.05 -12.07 -1.63
N PRO A 278 3.13 -12.87 -1.55
CA PRO A 278 4.44 -12.39 -1.11
C PRO A 278 4.90 -11.19 -1.98
N TYR A 279 5.60 -10.22 -1.39
CA TYR A 279 5.95 -8.94 -2.04
C TYR A 279 7.41 -8.82 -2.49
N ASN A 280 8.17 -9.91 -2.47
CA ASN A 280 9.59 -9.93 -2.78
C ASN A 280 10.40 -8.98 -1.87
N LEU A 281 10.13 -9.04 -0.58
CA LEU A 281 10.72 -8.19 0.47
C LEU A 281 11.69 -8.96 1.37
N GLN A 282 12.14 -10.15 0.95
CA GLN A 282 13.02 -11.03 1.70
C GLN A 282 12.44 -11.40 3.07
N LYS A 283 11.12 -11.58 3.14
CA LYS A 283 10.44 -12.02 4.36
C LYS A 283 10.70 -13.51 4.58
N ASN A 284 10.94 -13.88 5.83
CA ASN A 284 11.06 -15.28 6.23
C ASN A 284 9.65 -15.90 6.33
N TYR A 285 9.17 -16.47 5.22
CA TYR A 285 8.02 -17.37 5.19
C TYR A 285 8.52 -18.81 5.40
N LYS A 286 7.71 -19.68 6.00
CA LYS A 286 8.14 -21.05 6.33
C LYS A 286 8.52 -21.88 5.10
N ASN A 287 7.75 -21.76 4.01
CA ASN A 287 7.85 -22.62 2.82
C ASN A 287 7.95 -21.84 1.50
N TYR A 288 8.38 -20.57 1.52
CA TYR A 288 8.50 -19.74 0.31
C TYR A 288 9.72 -18.82 0.40
N ASP A 289 10.51 -18.78 -0.67
CA ASP A 289 11.64 -17.86 -0.79
C ASP A 289 11.21 -16.54 -1.44
N ASP A 290 11.27 -15.46 -0.65
CA ASP A 290 10.81 -14.11 -1.00
C ASP A 290 11.97 -13.23 -1.53
N GLN A 291 12.92 -13.83 -2.26
CA GLN A 291 14.16 -13.23 -2.74
C GLN A 291 14.42 -13.47 -4.25
N ASN A 292 13.42 -13.26 -5.07
CA ASN A 292 13.52 -13.43 -6.52
C ASN A 292 14.08 -12.17 -7.21
N SER A 293 14.63 -12.31 -8.41
CA SER A 293 14.88 -11.12 -9.25
C SER A 293 13.55 -10.44 -9.64
N ASP A 294 13.60 -9.15 -9.97
CA ASP A 294 12.40 -8.40 -10.37
C ASP A 294 11.67 -9.07 -11.55
N ASN A 295 12.41 -9.64 -12.51
CA ASN A 295 11.83 -10.31 -13.68
C ASN A 295 11.16 -11.64 -13.30
N GLU A 296 11.86 -12.50 -12.54
CA GLU A 296 11.30 -13.78 -12.10
C GLU A 296 10.05 -13.59 -11.23
N TYR A 297 10.06 -12.60 -10.35
CA TYR A 297 8.89 -12.27 -9.54
C TYR A 297 7.71 -11.78 -10.41
N ASN A 298 7.97 -10.93 -11.40
CA ASN A 298 6.93 -10.48 -12.32
C ASN A 298 6.37 -11.63 -13.16
N ASP A 299 7.21 -12.54 -13.65
CA ASP A 299 6.76 -13.69 -14.44
C ASP A 299 5.94 -14.65 -13.60
N TRP A 300 6.33 -14.87 -12.34
CA TRP A 300 5.52 -15.60 -11.37
C TRP A 300 4.19 -14.89 -11.12
N CYS A 301 4.19 -13.56 -10.97
CA CYS A 301 2.97 -12.77 -10.84
C CYS A 301 2.03 -12.94 -12.02
N ASN A 302 2.54 -12.80 -13.24
CA ASN A 302 1.76 -12.93 -14.47
C ASN A 302 1.03 -14.28 -14.55
N LYS A 303 1.67 -15.38 -14.10
CA LYS A 303 1.04 -16.72 -14.09
C LYS A 303 -0.18 -16.78 -13.17
N TRP A 304 -0.03 -16.43 -11.90
CA TRP A 304 -1.16 -16.52 -10.96
C TRP A 304 -2.23 -15.47 -11.25
N LEU A 305 -1.85 -14.30 -11.76
CA LEU A 305 -2.77 -13.25 -12.21
C LEU A 305 -3.68 -13.72 -13.35
N ASP A 306 -3.10 -14.35 -14.38
CA ASP A 306 -3.84 -14.88 -15.52
C ASP A 306 -4.81 -15.98 -15.09
N LEU A 307 -4.36 -16.91 -14.23
CA LEU A 307 -5.21 -17.97 -13.70
C LEU A 307 -6.36 -17.43 -12.86
N CYS A 308 -6.10 -16.49 -11.95
CA CYS A 308 -7.15 -15.83 -11.18
C CYS A 308 -8.15 -15.11 -12.10
N PHE A 309 -7.66 -14.35 -13.08
CA PHE A 309 -8.53 -13.66 -14.01
C PHE A 309 -9.41 -14.65 -14.78
N LYS A 310 -8.87 -15.76 -15.28
CA LYS A 310 -9.66 -16.80 -15.95
C LYS A 310 -10.71 -17.45 -15.04
N LEU A 311 -10.35 -17.74 -13.78
CA LEU A 311 -11.23 -18.33 -12.77
C LEU A 311 -12.29 -17.38 -12.19
N LEU A 312 -12.20 -16.07 -12.44
CA LEU A 312 -13.23 -15.11 -12.04
C LEU A 312 -14.51 -15.32 -12.86
N LYS A 313 -15.69 -15.29 -12.24
CA LYS A 313 -16.95 -15.26 -12.98
C LYS A 313 -17.06 -14.00 -13.85
N PRO A 314 -17.87 -14.00 -14.93
CA PRO A 314 -18.03 -12.82 -15.78
C PRO A 314 -18.44 -11.53 -15.04
N ASN A 315 -19.26 -11.66 -13.99
CA ASN A 315 -19.71 -10.56 -13.12
C ASN A 315 -18.96 -10.51 -11.78
N GLY A 316 -17.86 -11.26 -11.64
CA GLY A 316 -17.10 -11.34 -10.41
C GLY A 316 -16.19 -10.13 -10.19
N ASN A 317 -15.79 -9.93 -8.93
CA ASN A 317 -14.85 -8.91 -8.52
C ASN A 317 -13.48 -9.54 -8.21
N MET A 318 -12.41 -8.93 -8.71
CA MET A 318 -11.04 -9.33 -8.36
C MET A 318 -10.33 -8.19 -7.66
N LEU A 319 -9.86 -8.43 -6.45
CA LEU A 319 -9.11 -7.48 -5.64
C LEU A 319 -7.70 -8.00 -5.37
N ILE A 320 -6.69 -7.17 -5.62
CA ILE A 320 -5.29 -7.55 -5.48
C ILE A 320 -4.58 -6.52 -4.62
N LEU A 321 -4.04 -6.96 -3.50
CA LEU A 321 -3.21 -6.13 -2.63
C LEU A 321 -1.74 -6.35 -2.98
N ASN A 322 -1.01 -5.27 -3.27
CA ASN A 322 0.44 -5.34 -3.45
C ASN A 322 1.11 -3.98 -3.18
N LEU A 323 2.44 -3.96 -3.21
CA LEU A 323 3.21 -2.72 -3.22
C LEU A 323 3.00 -1.98 -4.54
N PRO A 324 2.97 -0.63 -4.54
CA PRO A 324 2.81 0.15 -5.75
C PRO A 324 3.75 -0.21 -6.90
N LYS A 325 5.01 -0.60 -6.60
CA LYS A 325 6.01 -1.06 -7.57
C LYS A 325 5.50 -2.24 -8.43
N TRP A 326 4.86 -3.20 -7.78
CA TRP A 326 4.35 -4.42 -8.42
C TRP A 326 2.97 -4.17 -9.01
N THR A 327 2.14 -3.39 -8.31
CA THR A 327 0.78 -3.06 -8.76
C THR A 327 0.74 -2.43 -10.14
N ILE A 328 1.64 -1.49 -10.48
CA ILE A 328 1.66 -0.91 -11.84
C ILE A 328 1.93 -1.97 -12.93
N ARG A 329 2.76 -2.98 -12.62
CA ARG A 329 3.06 -4.08 -13.54
C ARG A 329 1.86 -5.03 -13.64
N ASN A 330 1.22 -5.34 -12.52
CA ASN A 330 0.01 -6.17 -12.46
C ASN A 330 -1.15 -5.53 -13.25
N ILE A 331 -1.40 -4.23 -13.06
CA ILE A 331 -2.40 -3.46 -13.83
C ILE A 331 -2.10 -3.58 -15.32
N SER A 332 -0.86 -3.32 -15.72
CA SER A 332 -0.49 -3.37 -17.13
C SER A 332 -0.69 -4.77 -17.72
N PHE A 333 -0.27 -5.83 -17.01
CA PHE A 333 -0.48 -7.21 -17.46
C PHE A 333 -1.97 -7.56 -17.59
N LEU A 334 -2.79 -7.22 -16.59
CA LEU A 334 -4.20 -7.58 -16.57
C LEU A 334 -5.02 -6.83 -17.64
N LEU A 335 -4.72 -5.55 -17.89
CA LEU A 335 -5.37 -4.77 -18.94
C LEU A 335 -5.03 -5.30 -20.34
N ASP A 336 -3.77 -5.70 -20.56
CA ASP A 336 -3.35 -6.35 -21.81
C ASP A 336 -4.10 -7.68 -22.04
N ASN A 337 -4.49 -8.36 -20.96
CA ASN A 337 -5.27 -9.60 -21.00
C ASN A 337 -6.80 -9.37 -20.91
N GLY A 338 -7.27 -8.14 -21.07
CA GLY A 338 -8.70 -7.82 -21.20
C GLY A 338 -9.44 -7.54 -19.90
N ALA A 339 -8.75 -7.43 -18.77
CA ALA A 339 -9.38 -6.95 -17.53
C ALA A 339 -9.74 -5.46 -17.64
N LYS A 340 -10.76 -5.04 -16.89
CA LYS A 340 -11.10 -3.63 -16.69
C LYS A 340 -10.72 -3.24 -15.27
N LEU A 341 -9.90 -2.20 -15.13
CA LEU A 341 -9.54 -1.62 -13.83
C LEU A 341 -10.63 -0.62 -13.41
N LYS A 342 -11.32 -0.93 -12.32
CA LYS A 342 -12.36 -0.07 -11.73
C LYS A 342 -11.73 0.96 -10.78
N ASP A 343 -10.91 0.49 -9.86
CA ASP A 343 -10.36 1.34 -8.80
C ASP A 343 -8.92 0.99 -8.42
N CYS A 344 -8.12 2.02 -8.19
CA CYS A 344 -6.85 1.92 -7.45
C CYS A 344 -7.07 2.40 -6.02
N ILE A 345 -7.34 1.48 -5.09
CA ILE A 345 -7.59 1.84 -3.69
C ILE A 345 -6.26 1.97 -2.95
N VAL A 346 -6.09 3.07 -2.22
CA VAL A 346 -4.91 3.38 -1.42
C VAL A 346 -5.16 2.97 0.02
N TRP A 347 -4.53 1.89 0.47
CA TRP A 347 -4.49 1.56 1.89
C TRP A 347 -3.35 2.32 2.58
N ASP A 348 -3.69 3.41 3.29
CA ASP A 348 -2.75 4.26 4.04
C ASP A 348 -2.34 3.58 5.36
N ALA A 349 -1.37 2.68 5.25
CA ALA A 349 -0.82 1.89 6.33
C ALA A 349 0.49 2.48 6.84
N MET A 350 0.39 3.58 7.62
CA MET A 350 1.56 4.27 8.20
C MET A 350 2.57 3.32 8.88
N SER A 351 3.86 3.56 8.63
CA SER A 351 5.01 2.85 9.19
C SER A 351 5.83 3.76 10.13
N THR A 352 7.04 3.32 10.51
CA THR A 352 7.98 4.20 11.23
C THR A 352 8.79 4.99 10.21
N PRO A 353 8.82 6.34 10.26
CA PRO A 353 9.59 7.12 9.31
C PRO A 353 11.10 6.91 9.52
N MET A 354 11.84 6.55 8.47
CA MET A 354 13.30 6.28 8.50
C MET A 354 14.12 7.30 7.68
N GLY A 355 13.77 8.59 7.74
CA GLY A 355 14.55 9.68 7.11
C GLY A 355 14.36 9.86 5.59
N LYS A 356 13.58 9.00 4.94
CA LYS A 356 13.08 9.16 3.56
C LYS A 356 11.57 9.41 3.60
N ILE A 357 10.94 9.54 2.42
CA ILE A 357 9.47 9.48 2.31
C ILE A 357 9.00 8.17 2.96
N MET A 358 8.02 8.26 3.87
CA MET A 358 7.47 7.09 4.54
C MET A 358 6.60 6.29 3.56
N PRO A 359 6.93 5.02 3.25
CA PRO A 359 6.07 4.17 2.44
C PRO A 359 4.86 3.74 3.29
N ALA A 360 3.74 4.40 3.05
CA ALA A 360 2.46 4.15 3.69
C ALA A 360 1.43 3.59 2.69
N HIS A 361 1.64 3.80 1.39
CA HIS A 361 0.76 3.32 0.33
C HIS A 361 0.94 1.82 0.07
N TYR A 362 -0.11 1.04 0.38
CA TYR A 362 -0.35 -0.28 -0.21
C TYR A 362 -1.49 -0.16 -1.22
N SER A 363 -1.29 -0.65 -2.44
CA SER A 363 -2.28 -0.52 -3.49
C SER A 363 -3.18 -1.75 -3.51
N LEU A 364 -4.47 -1.54 -3.36
CA LEU A 364 -5.52 -2.55 -3.53
C LEU A 364 -6.26 -2.23 -4.83
N ILE A 365 -5.97 -2.97 -5.91
CA ILE A 365 -6.61 -2.74 -7.20
C ILE A 365 -7.88 -3.59 -7.33
N HIS A 366 -8.94 -2.99 -7.86
CA HIS A 366 -10.21 -3.65 -8.15
C HIS A 366 -10.39 -3.80 -9.65
N LEU A 367 -10.49 -5.05 -10.10
CA LEU A 367 -10.62 -5.43 -11.49
C LEU A 367 -11.90 -6.24 -11.69
N VAL A 368 -12.44 -6.14 -12.90
CA VAL A 368 -13.61 -6.91 -13.34
C VAL A 368 -13.39 -7.42 -14.77
N LYS A 369 -14.11 -8.49 -15.14
CA LYS A 369 -14.17 -8.94 -16.55
C LYS A 369 -15.07 -8.06 -17.40
N ARG A 370 -16.21 -7.65 -16.84
CA ARG A 370 -17.27 -6.88 -17.51
C ARG A 370 -17.74 -5.73 -16.62
N ASP A 371 -18.41 -4.76 -17.20
CA ASP A 371 -19.05 -3.71 -16.41
C ASP A 371 -20.31 -4.28 -15.75
N SER A 372 -20.35 -4.32 -14.43
CA SER A 372 -21.58 -4.51 -13.66
C SER A 372 -22.32 -3.17 -13.54
N LYS A 373 -23.65 -3.22 -13.44
CA LYS A 373 -24.48 -2.03 -13.17
C LYS A 373 -24.18 -1.40 -11.80
N ASP A 374 -23.78 -2.21 -10.82
CA ASP A 374 -23.42 -1.77 -9.47
C ASP A 374 -21.91 -1.93 -9.27
N GLU A 375 -21.21 -0.90 -8.79
CA GLU A 375 -19.76 -0.97 -8.51
C GLU A 375 -19.48 -1.65 -7.16
N LEU A 376 -20.43 -1.57 -6.22
CA LEU A 376 -20.38 -2.13 -4.88
C LEU A 376 -21.73 -2.74 -4.48
N ILE A 377 -21.71 -3.75 -3.63
CA ILE A 377 -22.93 -4.34 -3.07
C ILE A 377 -23.66 -3.33 -2.18
N LYS A 378 -22.95 -2.71 -1.24
CA LYS A 378 -23.48 -1.63 -0.40
C LYS A 378 -22.38 -0.82 0.29
N ASN A 379 -22.31 0.48 0.02
CA ASN A 379 -21.38 1.44 0.60
C ASN A 379 -22.02 2.23 1.76
N GLU A 380 -22.57 1.56 2.76
CA GLU A 380 -23.10 2.23 3.98
C GLU A 380 -22.00 2.60 4.99
N MET A 381 -20.73 2.38 4.65
CA MET A 381 -19.61 2.58 5.56
C MET A 381 -19.31 4.06 5.74
N ILE A 382 -20.01 4.65 6.71
CA ILE A 382 -19.80 6.02 7.18
C ILE A 382 -18.36 6.18 7.68
N TYR A 383 -17.57 6.95 6.93
CA TYR A 383 -16.17 7.20 7.25
C TYR A 383 -16.03 8.38 8.22
N PRO A 384 -15.20 8.25 9.28
CA PRO A 384 -14.71 9.40 10.04
C PRO A 384 -14.04 10.41 9.12
N ALA A 385 -14.49 11.67 9.06
CA ALA A 385 -13.71 12.65 8.29
C ALA A 385 -12.23 12.63 8.73
N ILE A 386 -11.31 12.77 7.77
CA ILE A 386 -9.86 12.52 7.94
C ILE A 386 -9.17 13.37 9.02
N ASN A 387 -9.82 14.44 9.46
CA ASN A 387 -9.41 15.29 10.56
C ASN A 387 -9.85 14.77 11.95
N TYR A 388 -10.61 13.68 12.06
CA TYR A 388 -11.06 13.13 13.35
C TYR A 388 -10.20 11.97 13.83
N CYS A 389 -10.05 11.91 15.16
CA CYS A 389 -9.38 10.80 15.82
C CYS A 389 -10.26 9.55 15.83
N LEU A 390 -9.64 8.36 15.76
CA LEU A 390 -10.33 7.06 15.84
C LEU A 390 -10.54 6.56 17.29
N ARG A 391 -10.38 7.43 18.31
CA ARG A 391 -10.62 7.04 19.71
C ARG A 391 -12.12 6.76 19.89
N PRO A 392 -12.52 5.70 20.64
CA PRO A 392 -13.92 5.37 20.85
C PRO A 392 -14.77 6.56 21.32
N SER A 393 -14.27 7.35 22.28
CA SER A 393 -14.97 8.55 22.75
C SER A 393 -15.10 9.64 21.67
N CYS A 394 -14.10 9.83 20.80
CA CYS A 394 -14.22 10.72 19.64
C CYS A 394 -15.30 10.21 18.68
N ILE A 395 -15.36 8.89 18.45
CA ILE A 395 -16.32 8.28 17.51
C ILE A 395 -17.75 8.43 18.04
N SER A 396 -17.98 8.11 19.31
CA SER A 396 -19.29 8.20 19.96
C SER A 396 -19.80 9.64 20.11
N ASN A 397 -18.90 10.62 20.30
CA ASN A 397 -19.27 12.02 20.52
C ASN A 397 -19.30 12.87 19.23
N ARG A 398 -19.26 12.27 18.04
CA ARG A 398 -19.50 13.02 16.79
C ARG A 398 -20.98 13.37 16.70
N ASP A 399 -21.31 14.55 16.14
CA ASP A 399 -22.70 15.01 16.03
C ASP A 399 -23.58 13.90 15.46
N SER A 400 -24.67 13.62 16.16
CA SER A 400 -25.71 12.70 15.71
C SER A 400 -26.43 13.18 14.44
N ASN A 401 -26.31 14.47 14.09
CA ASN A 401 -27.01 15.14 12.98
C ASN A 401 -26.37 14.94 11.58
N ASN A 402 -25.73 13.81 11.29
CA ASN A 402 -25.21 13.42 9.95
C ASN A 402 -24.16 14.33 9.28
N SER A 403 -23.87 15.54 9.76
CA SER A 403 -23.01 16.55 9.10
C SER A 403 -21.51 16.21 9.03
N ARG A 404 -21.09 15.02 9.49
CA ARG A 404 -19.67 14.62 9.67
C ARG A 404 -19.38 13.19 9.18
N LYS A 405 -20.24 12.69 8.29
CA LYS A 405 -20.18 11.34 7.71
C LYS A 405 -19.87 11.47 6.23
N PHE A 406 -18.81 10.81 5.79
CA PHE A 406 -18.38 10.80 4.39
C PHE A 406 -18.66 9.41 3.81
N TRP A 407 -18.99 9.35 2.51
CA TRP A 407 -18.97 8.09 1.79
C TRP A 407 -17.55 7.54 1.82
N LEU A 408 -17.42 6.21 1.85
CA LEU A 408 -16.10 5.60 1.82
C LEU A 408 -15.38 5.99 0.52
N SER A 409 -14.17 6.50 0.66
CA SER A 409 -13.29 6.87 -0.45
C SER A 409 -12.44 5.69 -0.91
N ASN A 410 -11.73 5.88 -2.02
CA ASN A 410 -10.62 5.02 -2.43
C ASN A 410 -9.30 5.31 -1.69
N ILE A 411 -9.32 6.06 -0.58
CA ILE A 411 -8.19 6.17 0.38
C ILE A 411 -8.62 5.65 1.75
N TRP A 412 -8.13 4.48 2.14
CA TRP A 412 -8.48 3.83 3.40
C TRP A 412 -7.39 4.05 4.45
N SER A 413 -7.57 5.04 5.34
CA SER A 413 -6.60 5.34 6.42
C SER A 413 -7.00 4.82 7.81
N ASP A 414 -8.16 4.17 7.93
CA ASP A 414 -8.75 3.77 9.22
C ASP A 414 -8.61 2.26 9.56
N ALA A 415 -8.08 1.47 8.63
CA ALA A 415 -7.77 0.05 8.84
C ALA A 415 -6.27 -0.10 9.13
N HIS A 416 -5.86 -0.03 10.39
CA HIS A 416 -4.42 -0.05 10.72
C HIS A 416 -3.84 -1.47 10.70
N ARG A 417 -2.58 -1.60 10.25
CA ARG A 417 -1.80 -2.85 10.34
C ARG A 417 -1.66 -3.35 11.77
N ILE A 418 -1.59 -4.67 11.92
CA ILE A 418 -1.30 -5.31 13.20
C ILE A 418 0.19 -5.10 13.52
N LYS A 419 0.49 -4.15 14.41
CA LYS A 419 1.88 -3.74 14.73
C LYS A 419 2.60 -4.66 15.71
N HIS A 420 1.88 -5.31 16.62
CA HIS A 420 2.49 -6.05 17.71
C HIS A 420 2.39 -7.56 17.49
N LYS A 421 3.51 -8.27 17.69
CA LYS A 421 3.57 -9.75 17.57
C LYS A 421 2.52 -10.45 18.44
N LYS A 422 2.18 -9.91 19.61
CA LYS A 422 1.15 -10.45 20.52
C LYS A 422 -0.28 -10.39 19.96
N ASP A 423 -0.52 -9.53 18.98
CA ASP A 423 -1.86 -9.28 18.44
C ASP A 423 -2.09 -10.04 17.13
N ARG A 424 -1.03 -10.68 16.59
CA ARG A 424 -1.03 -11.51 15.38
C ARG A 424 -0.79 -12.98 15.71
N ASP A 425 -1.23 -13.85 14.82
CA ASP A 425 -0.85 -15.26 14.80
C ASP A 425 0.62 -15.42 14.41
N ASP A 426 1.12 -16.66 14.41
CA ASP A 426 2.45 -16.99 13.88
C ASP A 426 2.50 -16.86 12.35
N HIS A 427 2.31 -15.63 11.88
CA HIS A 427 2.35 -15.21 10.49
C HIS A 427 3.06 -13.85 10.40
N PRO A 428 4.02 -13.67 9.47
CA PRO A 428 4.85 -12.46 9.44
C PRO A 428 4.07 -11.19 9.10
N CYS A 429 3.03 -11.30 8.27
CA CYS A 429 2.32 -10.18 7.67
C CYS A 429 0.79 -10.40 7.68
N GLN A 430 0.19 -10.68 8.84
CA GLN A 430 -1.26 -10.89 8.93
C GLN A 430 -2.04 -9.59 8.64
N LEU A 431 -3.03 -9.66 7.73
CA LEU A 431 -3.95 -8.56 7.45
C LEU A 431 -4.89 -8.28 8.64
N PRO A 432 -5.28 -7.01 8.86
CA PRO A 432 -6.23 -6.68 9.92
C PRO A 432 -7.67 -7.08 9.54
N ASP A 433 -8.41 -7.68 10.48
CA ASP A 433 -9.80 -8.13 10.28
C ASP A 433 -10.71 -7.03 9.72
N LYS A 434 -10.49 -5.77 10.13
CA LYS A 434 -11.26 -4.62 9.65
C LYS A 434 -11.12 -4.39 8.15
N LEU A 435 -9.93 -4.59 7.58
CA LEU A 435 -9.68 -4.44 6.15
C LEU A 435 -10.40 -5.55 5.38
N MET A 436 -10.23 -6.79 5.83
CA MET A 436 -10.80 -7.94 5.13
C MET A 436 -12.33 -7.96 5.17
N ASN A 437 -12.92 -7.69 6.35
CA ASN A 437 -14.37 -7.59 6.47
C ASN A 437 -14.97 -6.50 5.56
N ARG A 438 -14.29 -5.35 5.44
CA ARG A 438 -14.70 -4.29 4.51
C ARG A 438 -14.72 -4.80 3.06
N ILE A 439 -13.65 -5.44 2.61
CA ILE A 439 -13.57 -5.96 1.23
C ILE A 439 -14.68 -6.98 0.96
N ILE A 440 -14.87 -7.95 1.85
CA ILE A 440 -15.90 -9.00 1.69
C ILE A 440 -17.30 -8.37 1.60
N GLN A 441 -17.61 -7.41 2.46
CA GLN A 441 -18.94 -6.76 2.46
C GLN A 441 -19.19 -5.89 1.23
N LEU A 442 -18.14 -5.21 0.73
CA LEU A 442 -18.25 -4.30 -0.41
C LEU A 442 -18.36 -5.03 -1.75
N TYR A 443 -17.65 -6.15 -1.91
CA TYR A 443 -17.42 -6.79 -3.21
C TYR A 443 -17.98 -8.21 -3.36
N SER A 444 -18.77 -8.69 -2.39
CA SER A 444 -19.48 -9.98 -2.48
C SER A 444 -20.82 -9.94 -1.74
N LYS A 445 -21.78 -10.77 -2.12
CA LYS A 445 -23.09 -10.97 -1.49
C LYS A 445 -23.07 -12.21 -0.58
N PRO A 446 -23.96 -12.31 0.43
CA PRO A 446 -24.15 -13.57 1.16
C PRO A 446 -24.39 -14.74 0.19
N GLY A 447 -23.73 -15.87 0.43
CA GLY A 447 -23.77 -17.05 -0.43
C GLY A 447 -22.69 -17.10 -1.53
N ASP A 448 -22.11 -15.96 -1.91
CA ASP A 448 -21.04 -15.89 -2.92
C ASP A 448 -19.82 -16.72 -2.51
N LEU A 449 -19.08 -17.23 -3.51
CA LEU A 449 -17.85 -17.97 -3.31
C LEU A 449 -16.62 -17.06 -3.43
N VAL A 450 -15.91 -16.91 -2.31
CA VAL A 450 -14.69 -16.10 -2.18
C VAL A 450 -13.44 -16.98 -2.34
N PHE A 451 -12.52 -16.57 -3.20
CA PHE A 451 -11.24 -17.26 -3.42
C PHE A 451 -10.05 -16.44 -2.94
N ASP A 452 -9.12 -17.11 -2.26
CA ASP A 452 -7.81 -16.55 -1.88
C ASP A 452 -6.69 -17.56 -2.17
N PRO A 453 -5.83 -17.30 -3.18
CA PRO A 453 -4.71 -18.18 -3.51
C PRO A 453 -3.54 -18.12 -2.52
N PHE A 454 -3.55 -17.17 -1.56
CA PHE A 454 -2.47 -16.89 -0.62
C PHE A 454 -3.02 -16.68 0.81
N CYS A 455 -3.82 -17.63 1.28
CA CYS A 455 -4.67 -17.54 2.48
C CYS A 455 -3.95 -17.15 3.78
N GLY A 456 -2.68 -17.52 3.91
CA GLY A 456 -1.90 -17.37 5.14
C GLY A 456 -2.65 -17.96 6.34
N ALA A 457 -2.68 -17.21 7.44
CA ALA A 457 -3.35 -17.62 8.67
C ALA A 457 -4.90 -17.54 8.64
N GLY A 458 -5.52 -17.45 7.45
CA GLY A 458 -6.96 -17.63 7.26
C GLY A 458 -7.83 -16.38 7.30
N THR A 459 -7.25 -15.16 7.22
CA THR A 459 -8.02 -13.91 7.41
C THR A 459 -9.20 -13.80 6.42
N THR A 460 -8.99 -14.20 5.16
CA THR A 460 -10.02 -14.18 4.11
C THR A 460 -11.11 -15.20 4.36
N ALA A 461 -10.75 -16.46 4.66
CA ALA A 461 -11.72 -17.51 4.99
C ALA A 461 -12.59 -17.14 6.20
N ILE A 462 -11.98 -16.57 7.25
CA ILE A 462 -12.68 -16.12 8.46
C ILE A 462 -13.65 -14.98 8.14
N ALA A 463 -13.21 -13.96 7.38
CA ALA A 463 -14.06 -12.85 7.01
C ALA A 463 -15.23 -13.30 6.12
N ALA A 464 -14.99 -14.21 5.17
CA ALA A 464 -16.04 -14.81 4.35
C ALA A 464 -17.07 -15.55 5.23
N PHE A 465 -16.60 -16.45 6.10
CA PHE A 465 -17.45 -17.22 7.01
C PHE A 465 -18.31 -16.32 7.91
N LEU A 466 -17.70 -15.33 8.59
CA LEU A 466 -18.41 -14.40 9.48
C LEU A 466 -19.45 -13.53 8.75
N ASN A 467 -19.29 -13.34 7.44
CA ASN A 467 -20.23 -12.62 6.61
C ASN A 467 -21.19 -13.55 5.84
N ASN A 468 -21.30 -14.83 6.17
CA ASN A 468 -22.17 -15.78 5.43
C ASN A 468 -21.83 -15.89 3.93
N ARG A 469 -20.54 -15.85 3.60
CA ARG A 469 -20.01 -16.18 2.26
C ARG A 469 -19.35 -17.54 2.32
N ASN A 470 -19.36 -18.24 1.19
CA ASN A 470 -18.55 -19.43 1.03
C ASN A 470 -17.09 -19.04 0.74
N TYR A 471 -16.14 -19.90 1.10
CA TYR A 471 -14.73 -19.65 0.81
C TYR A 471 -14.03 -20.85 0.20
N TYR A 472 -13.04 -20.59 -0.64
CA TYR A 472 -12.08 -21.56 -1.13
C TYR A 472 -10.71 -20.92 -1.05
N THR A 473 -9.82 -21.45 -0.23
CA THR A 473 -8.54 -20.76 0.04
C THR A 473 -7.37 -21.73 -0.03
N VAL A 474 -6.22 -21.24 -0.47
CA VAL A 474 -5.02 -22.05 -0.71
C VAL A 474 -3.85 -21.40 0.02
N ASP A 475 -3.00 -22.22 0.62
CA ASP A 475 -1.68 -21.80 1.08
C ASP A 475 -0.69 -22.97 0.95
N ILE A 476 0.56 -22.68 0.63
CA ILE A 476 1.60 -23.72 0.50
C ILE A 476 2.08 -24.24 1.87
N SER A 477 1.79 -23.51 2.95
CA SER A 477 2.19 -23.85 4.31
C SER A 477 1.10 -24.62 5.05
N GLN A 478 1.38 -25.89 5.35
CA GLN A 478 0.50 -26.72 6.17
C GLN A 478 0.23 -26.08 7.55
N ASP A 479 1.24 -25.47 8.17
CA ASP A 479 1.10 -24.77 9.45
C ASP A 479 0.06 -23.64 9.38
N TYR A 480 0.06 -22.86 8.28
CA TYR A 480 -0.87 -21.76 8.09
C TYR A 480 -2.29 -22.27 7.84
N VAL A 481 -2.43 -23.33 7.04
CA VAL A 481 -3.69 -24.05 6.81
C VAL A 481 -4.27 -24.57 8.12
N ASP A 482 -3.44 -25.16 8.99
CA ASP A 482 -3.88 -25.69 10.29
C ASP A 482 -4.33 -24.58 11.25
N ILE A 483 -3.62 -23.44 11.27
CA ILE A 483 -4.04 -22.24 12.02
C ILE A 483 -5.41 -21.75 11.52
N ALA A 484 -5.60 -21.66 10.20
CA ALA A 484 -6.83 -21.18 9.59
C ALA A 484 -8.01 -22.12 9.91
N LYS A 485 -7.85 -23.43 9.71
CA LYS A 485 -8.87 -24.47 10.03
C LYS A 485 -9.26 -24.43 11.51
N ARG A 486 -8.28 -24.38 12.41
CA ARG A 486 -8.52 -24.29 13.85
C ARG A 486 -9.33 -23.05 14.23
N LYS A 487 -9.09 -21.91 13.59
CA LYS A 487 -9.85 -20.68 13.87
C LYS A 487 -11.30 -20.78 13.39
N ILE A 488 -11.54 -21.31 12.19
CA ILE A 488 -12.89 -21.55 11.69
C ILE A 488 -13.66 -22.49 12.62
N LEU A 489 -13.04 -23.61 13.03
CA LEU A 489 -13.62 -24.54 14.00
C LEU A 489 -14.00 -23.85 15.32
N ASN A 490 -13.08 -23.05 15.90
CA ASN A 490 -13.36 -22.30 17.12
C ASN A 490 -14.54 -21.32 16.97
N ILE A 491 -14.65 -20.61 15.84
CA ILE A 491 -15.78 -19.70 15.60
C ILE A 491 -17.08 -20.50 15.52
N ASN A 492 -17.09 -21.63 14.82
CA ASN A 492 -18.26 -22.47 14.66
C ASN A 492 -18.73 -23.09 15.99
N GLU A 493 -17.80 -23.53 16.84
CA GLU A 493 -18.10 -24.17 18.13
C GLU A 493 -18.38 -23.17 19.27
N LEU A 494 -17.69 -22.03 19.31
CA LEU A 494 -17.69 -21.11 20.46
C LEU A 494 -18.34 -19.76 20.15
N GLY A 495 -18.60 -19.43 18.88
CA GLY A 495 -19.07 -18.12 18.43
C GLY A 495 -18.01 -17.01 18.44
N TYR A 496 -16.75 -17.32 18.77
CA TYR A 496 -15.64 -16.35 18.75
C TYR A 496 -14.28 -17.01 18.55
N ILE A 497 -13.29 -16.22 18.12
CA ILE A 497 -11.90 -16.69 17.97
C ILE A 497 -11.23 -16.73 19.34
N LYS A 498 -10.98 -17.94 19.87
CA LYS A 498 -10.17 -18.14 21.07
C LYS A 498 -8.69 -17.90 20.73
N LYS A 499 -8.17 -16.71 21.01
CA LYS A 499 -6.71 -16.47 20.98
C LYS A 499 -6.08 -17.30 22.09
N GLN A 500 -5.31 -18.33 21.74
CA GLN A 500 -4.45 -19.00 22.70
C GLN A 500 -3.39 -17.99 23.15
N SER A 501 -3.50 -17.51 24.39
CA SER A 501 -2.42 -16.74 24.98
C SER A 501 -1.26 -17.71 25.19
N GLU A 502 -0.25 -17.68 24.34
CA GLU A 502 1.04 -18.21 24.73
C GLU A 502 1.46 -17.42 25.97
N LYS A 503 1.48 -18.09 27.13
CA LYS A 503 2.12 -17.52 28.31
C LYS A 503 3.54 -17.22 27.89
N LYS A 504 3.90 -15.93 27.82
CA LYS A 504 5.29 -15.54 27.65
C LYS A 504 6.10 -16.35 28.64
N VAL A 505 7.04 -17.15 28.15
CA VAL A 505 8.11 -17.68 28.99
C VAL A 505 8.64 -16.48 29.77
N SER A 506 8.57 -16.54 31.11
CA SER A 506 9.06 -15.45 31.93
C SER A 506 10.53 -15.26 31.57
N ARG A 507 10.89 -14.10 31.01
CA ARG A 507 12.28 -13.84 30.64
C ARG A 507 13.13 -13.95 31.88
N LYS A 508 14.07 -14.89 31.91
CA LYS A 508 15.03 -15.02 33.01
C LYS A 508 15.90 -13.75 33.11
N VAL A 509 16.21 -13.14 31.96
CA VAL A 509 17.04 -11.93 31.88
C VAL A 509 16.25 -10.71 31.38
N PRO A 510 16.29 -9.56 32.08
CA PRO A 510 15.70 -8.32 31.60
C PRO A 510 16.38 -7.81 30.32
N LYS A 511 15.59 -7.43 29.31
CA LYS A 511 16.06 -6.85 28.05
C LYS A 511 17.08 -5.72 28.24
N LYS A 512 16.83 -4.85 29.21
CA LYS A 512 17.69 -3.70 29.49
C LYS A 512 19.08 -4.09 30.00
N LYS A 513 19.22 -5.25 30.64
CA LYS A 513 20.53 -5.78 31.10
C LYS A 513 21.40 -6.13 29.89
N MET A 514 20.85 -6.86 28.93
CA MET A 514 21.53 -7.19 27.66
C MET A 514 21.93 -5.93 26.90
N GLU A 515 21.01 -4.97 26.74
CA GLU A 515 21.31 -3.72 26.04
C GLU A 515 22.42 -2.90 26.72
N LEU A 516 22.42 -2.81 28.05
CA LEU A 516 23.47 -2.08 28.79
C LEU A 516 24.83 -2.77 28.68
N TYR A 517 24.88 -4.09 28.83
CA TYR A 517 26.12 -4.86 28.65
C TYR A 517 26.67 -4.67 27.23
N THR A 518 25.84 -4.87 26.21
CA THR A 518 26.25 -4.68 24.81
C THR A 518 26.71 -3.25 24.56
N GLN A 519 26.01 -2.23 25.07
CA GLN A 519 26.42 -0.83 24.94
C GLN A 519 27.81 -0.58 25.55
N ASN A 520 28.04 -1.08 26.76
CA ASN A 520 29.34 -0.95 27.43
C ASN A 520 30.45 -1.68 26.66
N LYS A 521 30.19 -2.90 26.19
CA LYS A 521 31.16 -3.69 25.42
C LYS A 521 31.51 -3.02 24.09
N LEU A 522 30.53 -2.42 23.41
CA LEU A 522 30.79 -1.64 22.20
C LEU A 522 31.66 -0.40 22.49
N LEU A 523 31.39 0.30 23.60
CA LEU A 523 32.21 1.46 24.00
C LEU A 523 33.66 1.07 24.34
N GLU A 524 33.85 -0.10 24.96
CA GLU A 524 35.16 -0.70 25.29
C GLU A 524 35.92 -1.07 24.01
N LEU A 525 35.28 -1.79 23.09
CA LEU A 525 35.88 -2.19 21.82
C LEU A 525 36.17 -0.99 20.91
N GLY A 526 35.34 0.04 20.94
CA GLY A 526 35.44 1.22 20.07
C GLY A 526 34.99 0.98 18.62
N TYR A 527 34.60 -0.25 18.27
CA TYR A 527 34.05 -0.61 16.96
C TYR A 527 32.85 -1.56 17.13
N LYS A 528 32.15 -1.82 16.02
CA LYS A 528 31.07 -2.81 15.96
C LYS A 528 31.67 -4.19 15.61
N PRO A 529 31.64 -5.19 16.50
CA PRO A 529 32.13 -6.54 16.21
C PRO A 529 31.21 -7.26 15.22
N THR A 530 31.72 -8.34 14.62
CA THR A 530 30.90 -9.28 13.85
C THR A 530 29.96 -10.06 14.79
N ASP A 531 28.94 -10.71 14.22
CA ASP A 531 28.00 -11.49 15.04
C ASP A 531 28.72 -12.68 15.70
N GLU A 532 29.67 -13.33 15.00
CA GLU A 532 30.49 -14.45 15.51
C GLU A 532 31.45 -14.00 16.62
N ASP A 533 32.13 -12.87 16.44
CA ASP A 533 33.00 -12.30 17.48
C ASP A 533 32.19 -11.96 18.72
N PHE A 534 30.98 -11.41 18.56
CA PHE A 534 30.14 -11.04 19.68
C PHE A 534 29.55 -12.25 20.41
N VAL A 535 29.25 -13.33 19.68
CA VAL A 535 28.93 -14.64 20.28
C VAL A 535 30.10 -15.10 21.15
N THR A 536 31.30 -15.12 20.59
CA THR A 536 32.52 -15.51 21.30
C THR A 536 32.77 -14.64 22.53
N ILE A 537 32.51 -13.33 22.46
CA ILE A 537 32.62 -12.41 23.59
C ILE A 537 31.64 -12.78 24.71
N ILE A 538 30.38 -13.05 24.40
CA ILE A 538 29.38 -13.42 25.41
C ILE A 538 29.70 -14.78 26.04
N GLU A 539 30.13 -15.75 25.22
CA GLU A 539 30.44 -17.10 25.71
C GLU A 539 31.69 -17.14 26.61
N ASN A 540 32.63 -16.20 26.41
CA ASN A 540 33.86 -16.12 27.21
C ASN A 540 33.79 -15.09 28.35
N ASP A 541 32.74 -14.28 28.43
CA ASP A 541 32.57 -13.26 29.48
C ASP A 541 31.57 -13.73 30.55
N ASN A 542 32.11 -14.28 31.64
CA ASN A 542 31.31 -14.75 32.78
C ASN A 542 30.51 -13.62 33.45
N ASP A 543 30.87 -12.35 33.25
CA ASP A 543 30.18 -11.19 33.82
C ASP A 543 29.03 -10.68 32.94
N ALA A 544 28.86 -11.21 31.73
CA ALA A 544 27.73 -10.88 30.85
C ALA A 544 26.39 -11.14 31.55
N GLY A 545 26.31 -12.25 32.30
CA GLY A 545 25.14 -12.61 33.09
C GLY A 545 23.87 -12.86 32.26
N PHE A 546 24.05 -13.31 31.02
CA PHE A 546 23.06 -13.87 30.09
C PHE A 546 23.76 -14.70 29.02
N THR A 547 23.05 -15.62 28.37
CA THR A 547 23.61 -16.47 27.30
C THR A 547 23.17 -16.02 25.91
N ILE A 548 23.74 -16.61 24.86
CA ILE A 548 23.25 -16.42 23.48
C ILE A 548 21.81 -16.90 23.32
N GLU A 549 21.42 -17.96 24.02
CA GLU A 549 20.02 -18.41 24.03
C GLU A 549 19.08 -17.34 24.61
N ASP A 550 19.48 -16.62 25.66
CA ASP A 550 18.70 -15.48 26.19
C ASP A 550 18.56 -14.34 25.18
N VAL A 551 19.62 -14.09 24.39
CA VAL A 551 19.61 -13.10 23.29
C VAL A 551 18.62 -13.53 22.22
N LEU A 552 18.69 -14.78 21.73
CA LEU A 552 17.81 -15.30 20.68
C LEU A 552 16.35 -15.44 21.13
N ASN A 553 16.12 -15.65 22.43
CA ASN A 553 14.77 -15.61 23.02
C ASN A 553 14.19 -14.18 23.11
N THR A 554 15.03 -13.14 23.04
CA THR A 554 14.63 -11.74 23.21
C THR A 554 14.68 -10.93 21.90
N TYR A 555 15.61 -11.25 21.02
CA TYR A 555 15.91 -10.60 19.75
C TYR A 555 15.87 -11.65 18.63
N SER A 556 15.57 -11.25 17.39
CA SER A 556 15.53 -12.21 16.27
C SER A 556 16.91 -12.77 15.91
N SER A 557 17.98 -12.08 16.32
CA SER A 557 19.36 -12.50 16.14
C SER A 557 20.29 -11.68 17.05
N VAL A 558 21.52 -12.15 17.21
CA VAL A 558 22.61 -11.41 17.85
C VAL A 558 22.86 -10.07 17.13
N HIS A 559 22.79 -10.08 15.80
CA HIS A 559 22.89 -8.89 14.96
C HIS A 559 21.94 -7.76 15.40
N GLU A 560 20.69 -8.11 15.72
CA GLU A 560 19.65 -7.14 16.06
C GLU A 560 19.99 -6.40 17.38
N LEU A 561 20.54 -7.13 18.36
CA LEU A 561 21.00 -6.57 19.63
C LEU A 561 22.18 -5.61 19.41
N ILE A 562 23.21 -6.04 18.68
CA ILE A 562 24.39 -5.21 18.37
C ILE A 562 23.95 -3.94 17.64
N LYS A 563 23.14 -4.08 16.58
CA LYS A 563 22.63 -2.98 15.76
C LYS A 563 21.85 -1.96 16.59
N LYS A 564 21.02 -2.42 17.53
CA LYS A 564 20.28 -1.53 18.44
C LYS A 564 21.18 -0.75 19.40
N CYS A 565 22.32 -1.31 19.78
CA CYS A 565 23.23 -0.69 20.74
C CYS A 565 24.31 0.18 20.08
N THR A 566 24.53 0.05 18.77
CA THR A 566 25.60 0.72 18.01
C THR A 566 25.54 2.26 18.10
N PHE A 567 24.40 2.87 18.42
CA PHE A 567 24.27 4.32 18.54
C PHE A 567 25.23 4.95 19.56
N VAL A 568 25.71 4.19 20.56
CA VAL A 568 26.66 4.68 21.57
C VAL A 568 28.03 5.02 20.97
N LEU A 569 28.43 4.35 19.89
CA LEU A 569 29.68 4.64 19.19
C LEU A 569 29.66 6.02 18.52
N ARG A 570 28.46 6.51 18.11
CA ARG A 570 28.29 7.83 17.48
C ARG A 570 28.36 8.99 18.48
N LYS A 571 28.26 8.72 19.78
CA LYS A 571 28.34 9.73 20.84
C LYS A 571 29.77 9.98 21.33
N LYS A 572 30.76 9.20 20.87
CA LYS A 572 32.17 9.37 21.26
C LYS A 572 32.84 10.54 20.52
N ASP A 573 32.25 11.00 19.41
CA ASP A 573 32.76 12.07 18.53
C ASP A 573 31.99 13.41 18.68
N LEU A 574 31.22 13.59 19.75
CA LEU A 574 30.56 14.83 20.18
C LEU A 574 31.02 15.18 21.59
#